data_AF-A0A524PNK0-F1
#
_entry.id   AF-A0A524PNK0-F1
#
_cell.length_a   1.000
_cell.length_b   1.000
_cell.length_c   1.000
_cell.angle_alpha   90.00
_cell.angle_beta   90.00
_cell.angle_gamma   90.00
#
_symmetry.space_group_name_H-M   'P 1'
#
loop_
_entity.id
_entity.type
_entity.pdbx_description
1 polymer ?
#
loop_
_entity_poly.entity_id
_entity_poly.type
_entity_poly.pdbx_seq_one_letter_code
_entity_poly.pdbx_strand_id
1 'polypeptide(L)'
;MSGPSRTAPMIFLFIALTLASCKPQQTYALENPGLKATSTGTTAPEPVRATSTLIPEPSATMPPACLDAEGRLLESSYAGVVYEHELAYLVYLPPCYADSALSYPTIFLLHGYPYDQTHWLDLGLVEAYERGVVNEGWPRVIFVLPY
;
A
#
# COMPACT_ATOMS: atom_id res chain seq x y z
N MET A 1 -41.60 -0.22 -61.99
CA MET A 1 -40.36 0.57 -62.14
C MET A 1 -39.68 0.60 -60.79
N SER A 2 -38.68 -0.28 -60.61
CA SER A 2 -37.96 -0.49 -59.36
C SER A 2 -36.80 0.49 -59.24
N GLY A 3 -36.75 1.27 -58.16
CA GLY A 3 -35.63 2.17 -57.85
C GLY A 3 -34.60 1.46 -56.96
N PRO A 4 -33.28 1.64 -57.19
CA PRO A 4 -32.27 0.92 -56.44
C PRO A 4 -32.01 1.53 -55.06
N SER A 5 -31.85 0.63 -54.09
CA SER A 5 -31.35 0.84 -52.73
C SER A 5 -29.99 1.56 -52.74
N ARG A 6 -29.85 2.62 -51.93
CA ARG A 6 -28.59 3.33 -51.64
C ARG A 6 -28.20 3.13 -50.18
N THR A 7 -28.04 1.88 -49.74
CA THR A 7 -27.42 1.51 -48.46
C THR A 7 -26.06 0.88 -48.71
N ALA A 8 -25.04 1.66 -49.09
CA ALA A 8 -23.73 1.07 -49.39
C ALA A 8 -22.46 1.93 -49.20
N PRO A 9 -22.44 3.25 -48.92
CA PRO A 9 -21.14 3.93 -48.76
C PRO A 9 -20.69 4.07 -47.29
N MET A 10 -21.61 3.96 -46.31
CA MET A 10 -21.31 4.34 -44.91
C MET A 10 -20.76 3.22 -44.03
N ILE A 11 -20.68 1.98 -44.53
CA ILE A 11 -20.07 0.84 -43.82
C ILE A 11 -18.57 0.73 -44.15
N PHE A 12 -18.16 1.17 -45.34
CA PHE A 12 -16.76 1.08 -45.78
C PHE A 12 -15.82 2.10 -45.11
N LEU A 13 -16.34 3.21 -44.59
CA LEU A 13 -15.52 4.24 -43.92
C LEU A 13 -15.20 3.89 -42.44
N PHE A 14 -15.96 2.98 -41.82
CA PHE A 14 -15.72 2.57 -40.43
C PHE A 14 -14.74 1.40 -40.28
N ILE A 15 -14.54 0.59 -41.33
CA ILE A 15 -13.63 -0.56 -41.29
C ILE A 15 -12.15 -0.14 -41.53
N ALA A 16 -11.90 1.01 -42.16
CA ALA A 16 -10.55 1.49 -42.43
C ALA A 16 -9.85 2.16 -41.22
N LEU A 17 -10.58 2.48 -40.13
CA LEU A 17 -10.02 3.18 -38.97
C LEU A 17 -9.61 2.26 -37.80
N THR A 18 -9.81 0.94 -37.89
CA THR A 18 -9.53 -0.01 -36.79
C THR A 18 -8.20 -0.77 -36.91
N LEU A 19 -7.38 -0.49 -37.93
CA LEU A 19 -6.13 -1.23 -38.20
C LEU A 19 -4.84 -0.44 -37.93
N ALA A 20 -4.91 0.78 -37.37
CA ALA A 20 -3.75 1.65 -37.16
C ALA A 20 -3.28 1.76 -35.69
N SER A 21 -3.47 0.73 -34.88
CA SER A 21 -2.92 0.68 -33.51
C SER A 21 -2.10 -0.58 -33.28
N CYS A 22 -1.01 -0.70 -34.03
CA CYS A 22 0.11 -1.53 -33.63
C CYS A 22 1.31 -0.60 -33.39
N LYS A 23 1.36 0.01 -32.21
CA LYS A 23 2.63 0.63 -31.75
C LYS A 23 3.51 -0.52 -31.25
N PRO A 24 4.76 -0.64 -31.71
CA PRO A 24 5.67 -1.64 -31.18
C PRO A 24 5.83 -1.42 -29.68
N GLN A 25 5.71 -2.51 -28.92
CA GLN A 25 5.92 -2.54 -27.49
C GLN A 25 7.36 -2.08 -27.23
N GLN A 26 7.53 -0.88 -26.67
CA GLN A 26 8.84 -0.44 -26.21
C GLN A 26 9.22 -1.33 -25.03
N THR A 27 10.05 -2.33 -25.28
CA THR A 27 10.86 -2.96 -24.25
C THR A 27 11.82 -1.90 -23.73
N TYR A 28 11.43 -1.23 -22.66
CA TYR A 28 12.39 -0.51 -21.84
C TYR A 28 13.29 -1.57 -21.23
N ALA A 29 14.52 -1.67 -21.72
CA ALA A 29 15.56 -2.35 -20.97
C ALA A 29 15.70 -1.58 -19.66
N LEU A 30 15.40 -2.23 -18.53
CA LEU A 30 15.84 -1.78 -17.22
C LEU A 30 17.37 -1.88 -17.25
N GLU A 31 18.02 -0.81 -17.69
CA GLU A 31 19.44 -0.63 -17.46
C GLU A 31 19.58 -0.40 -15.96
N ASN A 32 19.80 -1.48 -15.23
CA ASN A 32 20.16 -1.42 -13.84
C ASN A 32 21.56 -0.79 -13.81
N PRO A 33 21.75 0.44 -13.29
CA PRO A 33 23.10 0.94 -13.07
C PRO A 33 23.74 -0.03 -12.07
N GLY A 34 24.61 -0.90 -12.58
CA GLY A 34 25.28 -1.90 -11.78
C GLY A 34 25.96 -1.21 -10.61
N LEU A 35 25.42 -1.42 -9.41
CA LEU A 35 26.11 -1.06 -8.19
C LEU A 35 27.40 -1.85 -8.17
N LYS A 36 28.50 -1.19 -8.56
CA LYS A 36 29.83 -1.75 -8.46
C LYS A 36 30.12 -1.86 -6.97
N ALA A 37 30.05 -3.07 -6.44
CA ALA A 37 30.44 -3.35 -5.06
C ALA A 37 31.92 -3.00 -4.90
N THR A 38 32.19 -1.88 -4.24
CA THR A 38 33.53 -1.54 -3.73
C THR A 38 33.74 -2.40 -2.48
N SER A 39 34.61 -3.41 -2.58
CA SER A 39 35.05 -4.15 -1.40
C SER A 39 36.05 -3.29 -0.61
N THR A 40 35.54 -2.51 0.33
CA THR A 40 36.37 -1.90 1.36
C THR A 40 36.76 -2.98 2.35
N GLY A 41 37.99 -3.47 2.27
CA GLY A 41 38.56 -4.38 3.26
C GLY A 41 38.59 -3.71 4.62
N THR A 42 37.68 -4.12 5.51
CA THR A 42 37.65 -3.69 6.91
C THR A 42 38.55 -4.61 7.71
N THR A 43 39.61 -4.05 8.29
CA THR A 43 40.49 -4.75 9.24
C THR A 43 39.67 -5.14 10.47
N ALA A 44 39.66 -6.44 10.79
CA ALA A 44 38.92 -7.01 11.90
C ALA A 44 39.47 -6.50 13.26
N PRO A 45 38.61 -6.03 14.18
CA PRO A 45 39.01 -5.87 15.57
C PRO A 45 39.08 -7.24 16.29
N GLU A 46 40.05 -7.32 17.19
CA GLU A 46 40.46 -8.41 18.07
C GLU A 46 39.32 -9.13 18.83
N PRO A 47 39.43 -10.43 19.17
CA PRO A 47 38.32 -11.21 19.72
C PRO A 47 37.95 -10.74 21.13
N VAL A 48 36.77 -10.12 21.25
CA VAL A 48 36.22 -9.77 22.55
C VAL A 48 35.67 -11.04 23.22
N ARG A 49 36.28 -11.38 24.35
CA ARG A 49 35.90 -12.46 25.26
C ARG A 49 34.44 -12.29 25.71
N ALA A 50 33.60 -13.29 25.47
CA ALA A 50 32.21 -13.29 25.90
C ALA A 50 32.11 -13.25 27.44
N THR A 51 31.53 -12.16 27.97
CA THR A 51 31.07 -12.07 29.35
C THR A 51 29.63 -12.53 29.37
N SER A 52 29.32 -13.58 30.14
CA SER A 52 27.96 -14.11 30.29
C SER A 52 27.15 -13.13 31.14
N THR A 53 26.28 -12.35 30.49
CA THR A 53 25.26 -11.54 31.16
C THR A 53 24.14 -12.47 31.61
N LEU A 54 23.85 -12.51 32.92
CA LEU A 54 22.71 -13.24 33.46
C LEU A 54 21.41 -12.67 32.87
N ILE A 55 20.59 -13.56 32.31
CA ILE A 55 19.31 -13.28 31.67
C ILE A 55 18.32 -12.78 32.75
N PRO A 56 17.67 -11.61 32.60
CA PRO A 56 16.49 -11.30 33.41
C PRO A 56 15.34 -12.22 32.99
N GLU A 57 14.79 -12.92 33.98
CA GLU A 57 13.64 -13.80 33.89
C GLU A 57 12.42 -13.04 33.32
N PRO A 58 11.72 -13.56 32.29
CA PRO A 58 10.56 -12.89 31.74
C PRO A 58 9.41 -12.94 32.76
N SER A 59 9.19 -11.85 33.48
CA SER A 59 7.96 -11.63 34.25
C SER A 59 6.84 -11.23 33.27
N ALA A 60 6.29 -12.22 32.58
CA ALA A 60 5.07 -12.05 31.79
C ALA A 60 3.85 -12.20 32.72
N THR A 61 3.49 -11.13 33.44
CA THR A 61 2.09 -10.96 33.83
C THR A 61 1.41 -10.25 32.67
N MET A 62 0.85 -11.04 31.75
CA MET A 62 0.06 -10.53 30.61
C MET A 62 -1.03 -9.59 31.13
N PRO A 63 -1.11 -8.34 30.64
CA PRO A 63 -2.35 -7.58 30.68
C PRO A 63 -3.46 -8.43 30.04
N PRO A 64 -4.74 -8.26 30.43
CA PRO A 64 -5.83 -8.97 29.75
C PRO A 64 -5.66 -8.76 28.24
N ALA A 65 -5.45 -9.86 27.52
CA ALA A 65 -5.41 -9.84 26.08
C ALA A 65 -6.71 -9.18 25.64
N CYS A 66 -6.62 -8.02 24.99
CA CYS A 66 -7.82 -7.34 24.54
C CYS A 66 -8.64 -8.31 23.66
N LEU A 67 -9.97 -8.16 23.69
CA LEU A 67 -10.89 -9.06 23.00
C LEU A 67 -11.28 -8.55 21.60
N ASP A 68 -10.62 -7.50 21.10
CA ASP A 68 -10.86 -6.98 19.75
C ASP A 68 -10.45 -8.05 18.74
N ALA A 69 -11.43 -8.55 17.99
CA ALA A 69 -11.21 -9.55 16.94
C ALA A 69 -10.75 -8.93 15.61
N GLU A 70 -11.06 -7.65 15.39
CA GLU A 70 -10.85 -6.93 14.13
C GLU A 70 -10.26 -5.55 14.41
N GLY A 71 -9.54 -4.99 13.44
CA GLY A 71 -9.07 -3.62 13.49
C GLY A 71 -10.21 -2.61 13.43
N ARG A 72 -9.89 -1.35 13.73
CA ARG A 72 -10.86 -0.25 13.74
C ARG A 72 -10.48 0.82 12.73
N LEU A 73 -11.47 1.33 12.02
CA LEU A 73 -11.34 2.53 11.20
C LEU A 73 -11.81 3.74 12.01
N LEU A 74 -10.96 4.76 12.07
CA LEU A 74 -11.26 6.07 12.63
C LEU A 74 -11.32 7.08 11.50
N GLU A 75 -12.37 7.89 11.48
CA GLU A 75 -12.51 9.03 10.57
C GLU A 75 -12.36 10.32 11.36
N SER A 76 -11.59 11.26 10.81
CA SER A 76 -11.39 12.58 11.40
C SER A 76 -10.99 13.58 10.32
N SER A 77 -10.89 14.85 10.69
CA SER A 77 -10.40 15.91 9.80
C SER A 77 -9.34 16.76 10.50
N TYR A 78 -8.56 17.50 9.72
CA TYR A 78 -7.68 18.54 10.23
C TYR A 78 -7.74 19.79 9.34
N ALA A 79 -7.54 20.96 9.95
CA ALA A 79 -7.43 22.21 9.23
C ALA A 79 -6.18 22.22 8.33
N GLY A 80 -6.38 22.27 7.02
CA GLY A 80 -5.32 22.37 6.02
C GLY A 80 -4.66 23.74 6.05
N VAL A 81 -3.39 23.81 6.41
CA VAL A 81 -2.63 25.07 6.49
C VAL A 81 -2.38 25.73 5.13
N VAL A 82 -2.37 24.94 4.05
CA VAL A 82 -2.15 25.44 2.67
C VAL A 82 -3.47 25.55 1.90
N TYR A 83 -4.40 24.63 2.14
CA TYR A 83 -5.63 24.51 1.36
C TYR A 83 -6.83 25.22 2.00
N GLU A 84 -6.65 25.88 3.17
CA GLU A 84 -7.65 26.65 3.93
C GLU A 84 -9.02 25.94 4.13
N HIS A 85 -9.02 24.62 4.04
CA HIS A 85 -10.19 23.76 4.18
C HIS A 85 -9.89 22.64 5.17
N GLU A 86 -10.93 22.09 5.80
CA GLU A 86 -10.84 20.87 6.58
C GLU A 86 -10.57 19.70 5.63
N LEU A 87 -9.46 18.98 5.86
CA LEU A 87 -9.06 17.82 5.09
C LEU A 87 -9.41 16.57 5.88
N ALA A 88 -10.30 15.74 5.32
CA ALA A 88 -10.67 14.47 5.92
C ALA A 88 -9.53 13.44 5.82
N TYR A 89 -9.51 12.49 6.73
CA TYR A 89 -8.64 11.33 6.66
C TYR A 89 -9.24 10.15 7.41
N LEU A 90 -8.81 8.96 7.03
CA LEU A 90 -9.10 7.71 7.73
C LEU A 90 -7.83 7.15 8.35
N VAL A 91 -7.96 6.50 9.50
CA VAL A 91 -6.89 5.76 10.16
C VAL A 91 -7.40 4.35 10.46
N TYR A 92 -6.73 3.34 9.91
CA TYR A 92 -6.91 1.97 10.33
C TYR A 92 -5.96 1.66 11.50
N LEU A 93 -6.51 1.20 12.61
CA LEU A 93 -5.79 0.73 13.78
C LEU A 93 -5.91 -0.80 13.88
N PRO A 94 -4.81 -1.52 14.13
CA PRO A 94 -4.86 -2.97 14.32
C PRO A 94 -5.66 -3.34 15.57
N PRO A 95 -6.16 -4.60 15.66
CA PRO A 95 -6.80 -5.11 16.87
C PRO A 95 -5.93 -4.87 18.12
N CYS A 96 -6.56 -4.52 19.24
CA CYS A 96 -5.89 -4.23 20.51
C CYS A 96 -4.95 -3.03 20.54
N TYR A 97 -5.01 -2.13 19.55
CA TYR A 97 -4.16 -0.93 19.54
C TYR A 97 -4.25 -0.11 20.84
N ALA A 98 -5.46 0.08 21.40
CA ALA A 98 -5.68 0.93 22.56
C ALA A 98 -5.10 0.36 23.88
N ASP A 99 -5.02 -0.96 23.99
CA ASP A 99 -4.53 -1.66 25.18
C ASP A 99 -3.06 -2.09 25.03
N SER A 100 -2.45 -1.76 23.89
CA SER A 100 -1.09 -2.15 23.54
C SER A 100 -0.09 -1.05 23.89
N ALA A 101 1.06 -1.45 24.43
CA ALA A 101 2.22 -0.57 24.58
C ALA A 101 3.18 -0.63 23.37
N LEU A 102 2.79 -1.32 22.29
CA LEU A 102 3.62 -1.48 21.10
C LEU A 102 3.55 -0.26 20.19
N SER A 103 4.68 0.08 19.58
CA SER A 103 4.72 0.99 18.44
C SER A 103 4.51 0.21 17.15
N TYR A 104 3.65 0.74 16.27
CA TYR A 104 3.33 0.12 14.99
C TYR A 104 3.93 0.94 13.84
N PRO A 105 4.53 0.29 12.81
CA PRO A 105 4.85 0.98 11.57
C PRO A 105 3.60 1.63 10.97
N THR A 106 3.75 2.84 10.44
CA THR A 106 2.64 3.61 9.85
C THR A 106 2.88 3.78 8.36
N ILE A 107 1.86 3.46 7.57
CA ILE A 107 1.88 3.57 6.11
C ILE A 107 0.84 4.61 5.69
N PHE A 108 1.29 5.61 4.93
CA PHE A 108 0.41 6.60 4.31
C PHE A 108 0.02 6.12 2.92
N LEU A 109 -1.27 5.96 2.67
CA LEU A 109 -1.81 5.51 1.39
C LEU A 109 -2.58 6.64 0.73
N LEU A 110 -1.93 7.32 -0.20
CA LEU A 110 -2.54 8.37 -1.00
C LEU A 110 -3.39 7.76 -2.11
N HIS A 111 -4.56 8.33 -2.35
CA HIS A 111 -5.39 7.98 -3.50
C HIS A 111 -4.98 8.79 -4.74
N GLY A 112 -5.54 8.42 -5.90
CA GLY A 112 -5.44 9.20 -7.12
C GLY A 112 -6.65 10.12 -7.31
N TYR A 113 -6.55 11.06 -8.25
CA TYR A 113 -7.70 11.83 -8.73
C TYR A 113 -8.64 10.95 -9.57
N PRO A 114 -9.98 11.08 -9.46
CA PRO A 114 -10.74 12.07 -8.69
C PRO A 114 -11.24 11.55 -7.32
N TYR A 115 -10.58 10.54 -6.76
CA TYR A 115 -11.04 9.90 -5.53
C TYR A 115 -10.60 10.67 -4.27
N ASP A 116 -11.02 10.17 -3.11
CA ASP A 116 -10.75 10.72 -1.78
C ASP A 116 -10.20 9.65 -0.81
N GLN A 117 -10.20 9.93 0.49
CA GLN A 117 -9.67 9.05 1.53
C GLN A 117 -10.32 7.66 1.57
N THR A 118 -11.54 7.47 1.03
CA THR A 118 -12.24 6.18 1.08
C THR A 118 -11.78 5.21 0.00
N HIS A 119 -11.07 5.69 -1.03
CA HIS A 119 -10.78 4.91 -2.24
C HIS A 119 -10.12 3.55 -1.95
N TRP A 120 -9.16 3.50 -1.03
CA TRP A 120 -8.51 2.23 -0.69
C TRP A 120 -9.42 1.27 0.07
N LEU A 121 -10.39 1.77 0.83
CA LEU A 121 -11.43 0.94 1.44
C LEU A 121 -12.34 0.35 0.37
N ASP A 122 -12.73 1.15 -0.63
CA ASP A 122 -13.55 0.69 -1.76
C ASP A 122 -12.85 -0.40 -2.58
N LEU A 123 -11.51 -0.39 -2.60
CA LEU A 123 -10.68 -1.42 -3.22
C LEU A 123 -10.42 -2.65 -2.32
N GLY A 124 -10.96 -2.69 -1.11
CA GLY A 124 -10.87 -3.82 -0.18
C GLY A 124 -9.54 -3.93 0.58
N LEU A 125 -8.88 -2.79 0.85
CA LEU A 125 -7.60 -2.75 1.57
C LEU A 125 -7.65 -3.50 2.91
N VAL A 126 -8.67 -3.22 3.73
CA VAL A 126 -8.73 -3.74 5.11
C VAL A 126 -8.95 -5.25 5.09
N GLU A 127 -9.88 -5.74 4.26
CA GLU A 127 -10.18 -7.16 4.14
C GLU A 127 -8.99 -7.95 3.59
N ALA A 128 -8.27 -7.38 2.62
CA ALA A 128 -7.05 -7.99 2.09
C ALA A 128 -5.93 -8.02 3.14
N TYR A 129 -5.74 -6.92 3.85
CA TYR A 129 -4.72 -6.79 4.88
C TYR A 129 -4.96 -7.73 6.06
N GLU A 130 -6.15 -7.72 6.65
CA GLU A 130 -6.50 -8.55 7.81
C GLU A 130 -6.38 -10.04 7.46
N ARG A 131 -6.80 -10.42 6.24
CA ARG A 131 -6.59 -11.78 5.74
C ARG A 131 -5.10 -12.14 5.65
N GLY A 132 -4.25 -11.22 5.19
CA GLY A 132 -2.80 -11.42 5.15
C GLY A 132 -2.16 -11.50 6.54
N VAL A 133 -2.65 -10.72 7.52
CA VAL A 133 -2.20 -10.82 8.92
C VAL A 133 -2.52 -12.20 9.49
N VAL A 134 -3.75 -12.70 9.30
CA VAL A 134 -4.19 -13.99 9.85
C VAL A 134 -3.57 -15.19 9.11
N ASN A 135 -3.56 -15.17 7.77
CA ASN A 135 -3.20 -16.34 6.98
C ASN A 135 -1.72 -16.38 6.58
N GLU A 136 -1.07 -15.22 6.49
CA GLU A 136 0.30 -15.09 5.98
C GLU A 136 1.27 -14.49 7.00
N GLY A 137 0.77 -14.07 8.17
CA GLY A 137 1.61 -13.52 9.25
C GLY A 137 2.20 -12.14 8.92
N TRP A 138 1.53 -11.34 8.10
CA TRP A 138 1.96 -9.97 7.79
C TRP A 138 2.12 -9.14 9.07
N PRO A 139 3.08 -8.22 9.12
CA PRO A 139 3.29 -7.38 10.31
C PRO A 139 2.07 -6.50 10.58
N ARG A 140 1.81 -6.23 11.86
CA ARG A 140 0.79 -5.28 12.29
C ARG A 140 1.24 -3.85 11.95
N VAL A 141 0.43 -3.11 11.19
CA VAL A 141 0.70 -1.73 10.78
C VAL A 141 -0.54 -0.86 11.01
N ILE A 142 -0.33 0.45 11.01
CA ILE A 142 -1.37 1.47 10.92
C ILE A 142 -1.42 1.96 9.48
N PHE A 143 -2.62 2.10 8.92
CA PHE A 143 -2.81 2.84 7.67
C PHE A 143 -3.35 4.22 7.97
N VAL A 144 -2.79 5.24 7.34
CA VAL A 144 -3.34 6.59 7.30
C VAL A 144 -3.70 6.88 5.85
N LEU A 145 -4.95 7.27 5.62
CA LEU A 145 -5.53 7.53 4.31
C LEU A 145 -5.97 9.00 4.28
N PRO A 146 -5.13 9.93 3.80
CA PRO A 146 -5.50 11.33 3.64
C PRO A 146 -6.46 11.54 2.46
N TYR A 147 -7.20 12.65 2.50
CA TYR A 147 -7.85 13.30 1.33
C TYR A 147 -6.83 13.91 0.36
#